data_AF-L9W0F8-F1
#
_entry.id   AF-L9W0F8-F1
#
_cell.length_a   1.000
_cell.length_b   1.000
_cell.length_c   1.000
_cell.angle_alpha   90.00
_cell.angle_beta   90.00
_cell.angle_gamma   90.00
#
_symmetry.space_group_name_H-M   'P 1'
#
loop_
_entity.id
_entity.type
_entity.pdbx_description
1 polymer ?
#
loop_
_entity_poly.entity_id
_entity_poly.type
_entity_poly.pdbx_seq_one_letter_code
_entity_poly.pdbx_strand_id
1 'polypeptide(L)'
;MLSPRTTERLESALEAGRPIDLVTDARVERIKQASPAESDIDLDSDGYAVVTEDGDRVRSSTPPILATGFVGGLSLVDDRFAFDDSGCPDLTDRGESTETPGLFLVGPQVAHNGQQFCFIYKFRQRFAVVAETVGDRLGVDTEPLEAYREKQMVLEDLECCEPEYCDC
;
A
#
# COMPACT_ATOMS: atom_id res chain seq x y z
N MET A 1 2.26 2.67 -12.15
CA MET A 1 1.34 3.50 -12.95
C MET A 1 0.33 4.18 -12.04
N LEU A 2 -0.04 5.44 -12.31
CA LEU A 2 -1.11 6.14 -11.59
C LEU A 2 -2.47 5.65 -12.07
N SER A 3 -3.49 5.74 -11.19
CA SER A 3 -4.87 5.46 -11.62
C SER A 3 -5.32 6.50 -12.67
N PRO A 4 -6.15 6.12 -13.66
CA PRO A 4 -6.61 7.05 -14.71
C PRO A 4 -7.18 8.35 -14.14
N ARG A 5 -7.97 8.24 -13.07
CA ARG A 5 -8.58 9.37 -12.38
C ARG A 5 -7.56 10.37 -11.81
N THR A 6 -6.42 9.88 -11.33
CA THR A 6 -5.34 10.73 -10.81
C THR A 6 -4.60 11.40 -11.96
N THR A 7 -4.28 10.63 -13.01
CA THR A 7 -3.60 11.12 -14.21
C THR A 7 -4.38 12.26 -14.87
N GLU A 8 -5.66 12.05 -15.18
CA GLU A 8 -6.53 13.05 -15.80
C GLU A 8 -6.55 14.38 -15.02
N ARG A 9 -6.62 14.30 -13.68
CA ARG A 9 -6.67 15.48 -12.82
C ARG A 9 -5.35 16.22 -12.74
N LEU A 10 -4.23 15.48 -12.74
CA LEU A 10 -2.90 16.08 -12.77
C LEU A 10 -2.66 16.78 -14.10
N GLU A 11 -2.95 16.11 -15.22
CA GLU A 11 -2.84 16.68 -16.56
C GLU A 11 -3.70 17.93 -16.71
N SER A 12 -4.97 17.88 -16.30
CA SER A 12 -5.87 19.05 -16.32
C SER A 12 -5.33 20.23 -15.50
N ALA A 13 -4.64 19.97 -14.37
CA ALA A 13 -4.05 21.03 -13.56
C ALA A 13 -2.80 21.64 -14.23
N LEU A 14 -1.98 20.82 -14.87
CA LEU A 14 -0.81 21.28 -15.62
C LEU A 14 -1.21 22.09 -16.84
N GLU A 15 -2.20 21.63 -17.61
CA GLU A 15 -2.76 22.34 -18.77
C GLU A 15 -3.38 23.70 -18.37
N ALA A 16 -4.00 23.77 -17.19
CA ALA A 16 -4.52 25.01 -16.63
C ALA A 16 -3.43 25.97 -16.10
N GLY A 17 -2.14 25.63 -16.24
CA GLY A 17 -1.03 26.45 -15.78
C GLY A 17 -0.95 26.60 -14.26
N ARG A 18 -1.41 25.60 -13.50
CA ARG A 18 -1.23 25.59 -12.05
C ARG A 18 0.29 25.54 -11.74
N PRO A 19 0.78 26.25 -10.72
CA PRO A 19 2.20 26.30 -10.38
C PRO A 19 2.62 24.99 -9.69
N ILE A 20 2.78 23.93 -10.49
CA ILE A 20 3.15 22.59 -10.05
C ILE A 20 4.40 22.20 -10.84
N ASP A 21 5.51 22.03 -10.11
CA ASP A 21 6.75 21.48 -10.66
C ASP A 21 6.87 20.02 -10.23
N LEU A 22 7.03 19.12 -11.20
CA LEU A 22 7.23 17.69 -10.96
C LEU A 22 8.72 17.39 -11.05
N VAL A 23 9.30 16.93 -9.93
CA VAL A 23 10.69 16.48 -9.86
C VAL A 23 10.68 14.96 -9.72
N THR A 24 11.18 14.26 -10.73
CA THR A 24 11.34 12.79 -10.70
C THR A 24 12.73 12.42 -10.18
N ASP A 25 12.90 11.16 -9.80
CA ASP A 25 14.20 10.57 -9.43
C ASP A 25 14.90 11.24 -8.23
N ALA A 26 14.21 12.14 -7.52
CA ALA A 26 14.69 12.77 -6.31
C ALA A 26 14.31 11.95 -5.08
N ARG A 27 15.33 11.41 -4.38
CA ARG A 27 15.15 10.72 -3.11
C ARG A 27 15.50 11.66 -1.96
N VAL A 28 14.51 11.95 -1.11
CA VAL A 28 14.69 12.81 0.06
C VAL A 28 15.40 12.04 1.18
N GLU A 29 16.55 12.53 1.60
CA GLU A 29 17.31 11.97 2.74
C GLU A 29 16.79 12.54 4.07
N ARG A 30 16.56 13.86 4.11
CA ARG A 30 16.18 14.56 5.35
C ARG A 30 15.47 15.88 5.10
N ILE A 31 14.74 16.30 6.12
CA ILE A 31 14.10 17.62 6.17
C ILE A 31 14.63 18.35 7.41
N LYS A 32 15.08 19.58 7.23
CA LYS A 32 15.55 20.44 8.31
C LYS A 32 14.71 21.70 8.39
N GLN A 33 14.44 22.17 9.61
CA GLN A 33 14.11 23.57 9.79
C GLN A 33 15.35 24.40 9.45
N ALA A 34 15.12 25.51 8.76
CA ALA A 34 16.17 26.42 8.33
C ALA A 34 15.75 27.85 8.66
N SER A 35 16.66 28.58 9.28
CA SER A 35 16.53 30.01 9.52
C SER A 35 17.50 30.80 8.65
N PRO A 36 17.17 32.06 8.29
CA PRO A 36 18.05 32.93 7.49
C PRO A 36 19.45 33.10 8.10
N ALA A 37 19.57 33.01 9.42
CA ALA A 37 20.83 33.20 10.15
C ALA A 37 21.75 31.97 10.20
N GLU A 38 21.24 30.78 9.90
CA GLU A 38 21.95 29.50 10.14
C GLU A 38 22.17 28.66 8.88
N SER A 39 21.68 29.12 7.72
CA SER A 39 21.70 28.32 6.50
C SER A 39 22.60 28.95 5.42
N ASP A 40 23.37 28.12 4.71
CA ASP A 40 24.06 28.48 3.46
C ASP A 40 23.06 28.73 2.30
N ILE A 41 21.86 29.19 2.65
CA ILE A 41 20.65 29.13 1.85
C ILE A 41 19.94 30.47 2.07
N ASP A 42 19.89 31.30 1.03
CA ASP A 42 19.33 32.67 1.04
C ASP A 42 17.80 32.73 1.31
N LEU A 43 17.38 32.38 2.52
CA LEU A 43 15.97 32.34 2.92
C LEU A 43 15.48 33.73 3.36
N ASP A 44 14.36 34.20 2.80
CA ASP A 44 13.72 35.46 3.23
C ASP A 44 13.08 35.36 4.64
N SER A 45 12.78 34.15 5.10
CA SER A 45 12.18 33.85 6.40
C SER A 45 12.50 32.43 6.86
N ASP A 46 12.18 32.09 8.10
CA ASP A 46 12.21 30.71 8.58
C ASP A 46 11.38 29.78 7.66
N GLY A 47 11.85 28.55 7.52
CA GLY A 47 11.21 27.55 6.66
C GLY A 47 11.84 26.17 6.79
N TYR A 48 11.72 25.37 5.73
CA TYR A 48 12.20 24.00 5.65
C TYR A 48 13.11 23.82 4.44
N ALA A 49 14.23 23.12 4.66
CA ALA A 49 15.11 22.62 3.62
C ALA A 49 14.94 21.10 3.48
N VAL A 50 14.47 20.68 2.32
CA VAL A 50 14.41 19.27 1.90
C VAL A 50 15.73 18.96 1.20
N VAL A 51 16.48 18.00 1.73
CA VAL A 51 17.79 17.60 1.19
C VAL A 51 17.65 16.23 0.55
N THR A 52 18.06 16.12 -0.71
CA THR A 52 18.09 14.85 -1.44
C THR A 52 19.39 14.09 -1.18
N GLU A 53 19.41 12.79 -1.49
CA GLU A 53 20.62 11.95 -1.39
C GLU A 53 21.74 12.44 -2.31
N ASP A 54 21.42 13.09 -3.43
CA ASP A 54 22.39 13.71 -4.35
C ASP A 54 22.94 15.05 -3.85
N GLY A 55 22.45 15.53 -2.70
CA GLY A 55 22.87 16.78 -2.07
C GLY A 55 22.09 18.02 -2.52
N ASP A 56 21.13 17.87 -3.44
CA ASP A 56 20.25 18.96 -3.84
C ASP A 56 19.37 19.43 -2.69
N ARG A 57 18.99 20.71 -2.75
CA ARG A 57 18.22 21.37 -1.69
C ARG A 57 17.01 22.07 -2.27
N VAL A 58 15.82 21.63 -1.85
CA VAL A 58 14.54 22.28 -2.16
C VAL A 58 14.04 23.01 -0.92
N ARG A 59 13.54 24.23 -1.11
CA ARG A 59 13.05 25.08 -0.02
C ARG A 59 11.53 25.03 0.05
N SER A 60 10.99 25.09 1.26
CA SER A 60 9.57 25.24 1.51
C SER A 60 9.33 26.20 2.65
N SER A 61 8.43 27.18 2.47
CA SER A 61 7.99 28.09 3.53
C SER A 61 7.05 27.41 4.54
N THR A 62 6.52 26.23 4.21
CA THR A 62 5.63 25.44 5.06
C THR A 62 6.18 24.03 5.29
N PRO A 63 5.74 23.33 6.37
CA PRO A 63 6.15 21.94 6.59
C PRO A 63 5.82 21.06 5.37
N PRO A 64 6.79 20.30 4.83
CA PRO A 64 6.54 19.42 3.70
C PRO A 64 5.49 18.34 4.02
N ILE A 65 4.65 18.00 3.04
CA ILE A 65 3.67 16.93 3.14
C ILE A 65 4.35 15.61 2.78
N LEU A 66 4.33 14.63 3.69
CA LEU A 66 4.90 13.31 3.47
C LEU A 66 3.83 12.33 2.99
N ALA A 67 3.97 11.88 1.75
CA ALA A 67 3.15 10.82 1.15
C ALA A 67 3.94 9.49 1.06
N THR A 68 4.66 9.12 2.12
CA THR A 68 5.62 8.00 2.16
C THR A 68 5.00 6.64 2.51
N GLY A 69 3.67 6.54 2.52
CA GLY A 69 2.94 5.33 2.88
C GLY A 69 2.81 5.13 4.39
N PHE A 70 2.56 3.88 4.79
CA PHE A 70 2.25 3.49 6.17
C PHE A 70 3.01 2.22 6.57
N VAL A 71 3.32 2.10 7.86
CA VAL A 71 3.67 0.81 8.48
C VAL A 71 2.36 0.13 8.86
N GLY A 72 2.10 -1.06 8.32
CA GLY A 72 0.85 -1.77 8.53
C GLY A 72 0.75 -2.45 9.91
N GLY A 73 -0.47 -2.76 10.33
CA GLY A 73 -0.77 -3.32 11.66
C GLY A 73 -0.18 -4.72 11.92
N LEU A 74 0.19 -5.45 10.86
CA LEU A 74 0.88 -6.74 10.96
C LEU A 74 2.18 -6.65 11.77
N SER A 75 2.85 -5.49 11.78
CA SER A 75 4.07 -5.24 12.58
C SER A 75 3.90 -5.42 14.09
N LEU A 76 2.66 -5.47 14.59
CA LEU A 76 2.39 -5.70 16.02
C LEU A 76 2.44 -7.18 16.42
N VAL A 77 2.39 -8.08 15.44
CA VAL A 77 2.30 -9.55 15.61
C VAL A 77 3.16 -10.27 14.57
N ASP A 78 4.22 -9.61 14.10
CA ASP A 78 5.11 -10.13 13.06
C ASP A 78 5.80 -11.41 13.52
N ASP A 79 6.07 -11.56 14.82
CA ASP A 79 6.56 -12.77 15.48
C ASP A 79 5.67 -14.02 15.29
N ARG A 80 4.49 -13.88 14.68
CA ARG A 80 3.52 -14.95 14.41
C ARG A 80 3.39 -15.31 12.93
N PHE A 81 4.19 -14.69 12.08
CA PHE A 81 4.18 -14.92 10.64
C PHE A 81 5.60 -15.12 10.12
N ALA A 82 5.77 -16.12 9.24
CA ALA A 82 6.91 -16.14 8.34
C ALA A 82 6.72 -15.07 7.26
N PHE A 83 7.83 -14.61 6.68
CA PHE A 83 7.83 -13.66 5.59
C PHE A 83 8.72 -14.20 4.47
N ASP A 84 8.31 -13.95 3.22
CA ASP A 84 9.11 -14.27 2.05
C ASP A 84 10.26 -13.26 1.85
N ASP A 85 11.12 -13.53 0.86
CA ASP A 85 12.24 -12.65 0.50
C ASP A 85 11.80 -11.24 0.05
N SER A 86 10.52 -11.07 -0.28
CA SER A 86 9.92 -9.78 -0.66
C SER A 86 9.32 -9.04 0.54
N GLY A 87 9.43 -9.59 1.75
CA GLY A 87 8.87 -9.03 2.98
C GLY A 87 7.34 -9.14 3.08
N CYS A 88 6.72 -10.01 2.28
CA CYS A 88 5.29 -10.31 2.37
C CYS A 88 5.05 -11.48 3.31
N PRO A 89 3.94 -11.47 4.09
CA PRO A 89 3.62 -12.59 4.98
C PRO A 89 3.39 -13.86 4.16
N ASP A 90 4.05 -14.94 4.57
CA ASP A 90 3.85 -16.27 4.03
C ASP A 90 2.57 -16.87 4.60
N LEU A 91 1.61 -17.12 3.72
CA LEU A 91 0.26 -17.56 4.06
C LEU A 91 -0.10 -18.79 3.23
N THR A 92 -0.87 -19.70 3.83
CA THR A 92 -1.54 -20.77 3.08
C THR A 92 -2.52 -20.20 2.04
N ASP A 93 -2.96 -21.03 1.11
CA ASP A 93 -3.97 -20.66 0.10
C ASP A 93 -5.32 -20.23 0.70
N ARG A 94 -5.52 -20.42 2.01
CA ARG A 94 -6.71 -20.01 2.77
C ARG A 94 -6.46 -18.77 3.65
N GLY A 95 -5.29 -18.14 3.55
CA GLY A 95 -4.93 -16.92 4.28
C GLY A 95 -4.50 -17.16 5.74
N GLU A 96 -4.09 -18.38 6.07
CA GLU A 96 -3.60 -18.75 7.39
C GLU A 96 -2.08 -18.58 7.48
N SER A 97 -1.56 -18.15 8.63
CA SER A 97 -0.12 -18.13 8.91
C SER A 97 0.47 -19.53 8.76
N THR A 98 1.63 -19.64 8.10
CA THR A 98 2.39 -20.90 8.00
C THR A 98 3.14 -21.24 9.29
N GLU A 99 3.32 -20.28 10.20
CA GLU A 99 3.99 -20.48 11.50
C GLU A 99 3.01 -20.69 12.66
N THR A 100 1.87 -19.99 12.65
CA THR A 100 0.91 -20.00 13.77
C THR A 100 -0.45 -20.54 13.33
N PRO A 101 -0.73 -21.84 13.57
CA PRO A 101 -2.02 -22.43 13.25
C PRO A 101 -3.19 -21.72 13.95
N GLY A 102 -4.28 -21.49 13.21
CA GLY A 102 -5.47 -20.79 13.67
C GLY A 102 -5.38 -19.26 13.59
N LEU A 103 -4.22 -18.70 13.19
CA LEU A 103 -4.06 -17.27 12.95
C LEU A 103 -4.21 -16.97 11.46
N PHE A 104 -5.15 -16.10 11.12
CA PHE A 104 -5.44 -15.72 9.74
C PHE A 104 -5.16 -14.24 9.52
N LEU A 105 -4.71 -13.90 8.30
CA LEU A 105 -4.53 -12.53 7.86
C LEU A 105 -5.55 -12.18 6.78
N VAL A 106 -6.25 -11.06 6.97
CA VAL A 106 -7.14 -10.46 5.98
C VAL A 106 -6.85 -8.97 5.83
N GLY A 107 -7.14 -8.41 4.66
CA GLY A 107 -7.00 -6.98 4.39
C GLY A 107 -5.85 -6.64 3.43
N PRO A 108 -5.46 -5.35 3.34
CA PRO A 108 -4.58 -4.85 2.29
C PRO A 108 -3.12 -5.31 2.38
N GLN A 109 -2.74 -5.95 3.50
CA GLN A 109 -1.40 -6.52 3.70
C GLN A 109 -1.29 -7.98 3.22
N VAL A 110 -2.40 -8.59 2.79
CA VAL A 110 -2.35 -9.92 2.16
C VAL A 110 -1.66 -9.82 0.81
N ALA A 111 -0.76 -10.76 0.55
CA ALA A 111 -0.14 -10.96 -0.74
C ALA A 111 -0.17 -12.45 -1.09
N HIS A 112 -0.38 -12.76 -2.35
CA HIS A 112 -0.26 -14.11 -2.90
C HIS A 112 0.40 -14.01 -4.28
N ASN A 113 1.32 -14.92 -4.59
CA ASN A 113 2.00 -14.99 -5.90
C ASN A 113 2.61 -13.65 -6.35
N GLY A 114 3.20 -12.90 -5.42
CA GLY A 114 3.78 -11.58 -5.69
C GLY A 114 2.76 -10.45 -5.94
N GLN A 115 1.46 -10.73 -5.87
CA GLN A 115 0.42 -9.72 -5.99
C GLN A 115 -0.10 -9.25 -4.63
N GLN A 116 -0.02 -7.95 -4.38
CA GLN A 116 -0.59 -7.31 -3.21
C GLN A 116 -2.10 -7.06 -3.36
N PHE A 117 -2.85 -7.36 -2.31
CA PHE A 117 -4.30 -7.17 -2.27
C PHE A 117 -4.65 -5.79 -1.73
N CYS A 118 -3.93 -4.73 -2.11
CA CYS A 118 -4.07 -3.40 -1.52
C CYS A 118 -5.38 -2.65 -1.88
N PHE A 119 -6.19 -3.19 -2.80
CA PHE A 119 -7.50 -2.64 -3.15
C PHE A 119 -8.64 -3.36 -2.44
N ILE A 120 -9.63 -2.60 -1.97
CA ILE A 120 -10.83 -3.12 -1.28
C ILE A 120 -11.49 -4.24 -2.07
N TYR A 121 -11.64 -4.08 -3.39
CA TYR A 121 -12.31 -5.08 -4.21
C TYR A 121 -11.54 -6.41 -4.29
N LYS A 122 -10.22 -6.41 -4.05
CA LYS A 122 -9.36 -7.60 -4.01
C LYS A 122 -9.39 -8.25 -2.62
N PHE A 123 -8.93 -7.55 -1.57
CA PHE A 123 -8.82 -8.18 -0.25
C PHE A 123 -10.16 -8.63 0.33
N ARG A 124 -11.28 -7.97 -0.02
CA ARG A 124 -12.61 -8.38 0.44
C ARG A 124 -13.02 -9.76 -0.08
N GLN A 125 -12.43 -10.22 -1.17
CA GLN A 125 -12.70 -11.54 -1.74
C GLN A 125 -12.13 -12.69 -0.88
N ARG A 126 -11.29 -12.35 0.11
CA ARG A 126 -10.67 -13.32 1.02
C ARG A 126 -11.45 -13.51 2.33
N PHE A 127 -12.41 -12.63 2.64
CA PHE A 127 -13.17 -12.71 3.88
C PHE A 127 -13.98 -14.00 3.99
N ALA A 128 -14.69 -14.38 2.93
CA ALA A 128 -15.49 -15.61 2.91
C ALA A 128 -14.62 -16.87 2.97
N VAL A 129 -13.44 -16.85 2.33
CA VAL A 129 -12.47 -17.97 2.36
C VAL A 129 -11.98 -18.25 3.78
N VAL A 130 -11.60 -17.20 4.52
CA VAL A 130 -11.19 -17.34 5.92
C VAL A 130 -12.36 -17.75 6.80
N ALA A 131 -13.53 -17.13 6.61
CA ALA A 131 -14.73 -17.44 7.39
C ALA A 131 -15.19 -18.89 7.21
N GLU A 132 -15.16 -19.41 5.99
CA GLU A 132 -15.47 -20.81 5.69
C GLU A 132 -14.48 -21.75 6.38
N THR A 133 -13.17 -21.45 6.29
CA THR A 133 -12.12 -22.26 6.95
C THR A 133 -12.31 -22.32 8.47
N VAL A 134 -12.64 -21.20 9.10
CA VAL A 134 -12.95 -21.15 10.54
C VAL A 134 -14.26 -21.90 10.83
N GLY A 135 -15.28 -21.71 10.00
CA GLY A 135 -16.59 -22.33 10.16
C GLY A 135 -16.53 -23.85 10.12
N ASP A 136 -15.86 -24.40 9.11
CA ASP A 136 -15.66 -25.84 8.93
C ASP A 136 -14.91 -26.46 10.12
N ARG A 137 -13.89 -25.78 10.63
CA ARG A 137 -13.12 -26.25 11.81
C ARG A 137 -13.96 -26.25 13.10
N LEU A 138 -14.89 -25.30 13.23
CA LEU A 138 -15.79 -25.21 14.37
C LEU A 138 -17.06 -26.06 14.21
N GLY A 139 -17.29 -26.64 13.03
CA GLY A 139 -18.50 -27.40 12.71
C GLY A 139 -19.76 -26.53 12.70
N VAL A 140 -19.64 -25.25 12.32
CA VAL A 140 -20.78 -24.33 12.18
C VAL A 140 -21.22 -24.25 10.73
N ASP A 141 -22.50 -23.92 10.53
CA ASP A 141 -23.08 -23.78 9.20
C ASP A 141 -22.47 -22.61 8.41
N THR A 142 -21.94 -22.92 7.23
CA THR A 142 -21.30 -21.99 6.29
C THR A 142 -22.19 -21.64 5.10
N GLU A 143 -23.43 -22.17 5.01
CA GLU A 143 -24.41 -21.82 3.96
C GLU A 143 -24.59 -20.30 3.76
N PRO A 144 -24.60 -19.45 4.81
CA PRO A 144 -24.72 -18.00 4.62
C PRO A 144 -23.62 -17.35 3.78
N LEU A 145 -22.47 -18.01 3.60
CA LEU A 145 -21.37 -17.52 2.77
C LEU A 145 -21.64 -17.62 1.27
N GLU A 146 -22.67 -18.37 0.84
CA GLU A 146 -23.00 -18.51 -0.58
C GLU A 146 -23.37 -17.17 -1.23
N ALA A 147 -23.99 -16.27 -0.45
CA ALA A 147 -24.29 -14.90 -0.89
C ALA A 147 -23.03 -14.09 -1.27
N TYR A 148 -21.83 -14.48 -0.81
CA TYR A 148 -20.57 -13.87 -1.23
C TYR A 148 -20.09 -14.43 -2.57
N ARG A 149 -20.32 -15.72 -2.86
CA ARG A 149 -19.99 -16.34 -4.16
C ARG A 149 -20.79 -15.71 -5.27
N GLU A 150 -22.10 -15.55 -5.06
CA GLU A 150 -23.02 -14.87 -5.99
C GLU A 150 -22.59 -13.44 -6.32
N LYS A 151 -21.90 -12.76 -5.40
CA LYS A 151 -21.44 -11.37 -5.54
C LYS A 151 -19.99 -11.25 -6.01
N GLN A 152 -19.36 -12.35 -6.44
CA GLN A 152 -17.95 -12.39 -6.84
C GLN A 152 -17.02 -11.89 -5.73
N MET A 153 -17.40 -12.15 -4.47
CA MET A 153 -16.66 -11.79 -3.25
C MET A 153 -15.96 -12.99 -2.63
N VAL A 154 -15.67 -14.02 -3.42
CA VAL A 154 -14.87 -15.18 -3.03
C VAL A 154 -13.84 -15.41 -4.12
N LEU A 155 -12.57 -15.38 -3.73
CA LEU A 155 -11.44 -15.70 -4.60
C LEU A 155 -10.75 -16.92 -4.02
N GLU A 156 -11.06 -18.10 -4.55
CA GLU A 156 -10.45 -19.38 -4.12
C GLU A 156 -9.24 -19.71 -4.98
N ASP A 157 -9.31 -19.40 -6.27
CA ASP A 157 -8.23 -19.56 -7.22
C ASP A 157 -7.34 -18.31 -7.27
N LEU A 158 -6.08 -18.47 -6.84
CA LEU A 158 -5.07 -17.42 -6.79
C LEU A 158 -4.17 -17.41 -8.04
N GLU A 159 -4.39 -18.33 -8.99
CA GLU A 159 -3.69 -18.39 -10.28
C GLU A 159 -4.12 -17.24 -11.21
N CYS A 160 -5.38 -16.80 -11.10
CA CYS A 160 -5.94 -15.71 -11.93
C CYS A 160 -5.48 -14.29 -11.55
N CYS A 161 -4.57 -14.17 -10.57
CA CYS A 161 -4.04 -12.88 -10.13
C CYS A 161 -2.87 -12.37 -10.99
N GLU A 162 -2.50 -13.07 -12.06
CA GLU A 162 -1.66 -12.48 -13.10
C GLU A 162 -2.33 -11.19 -13.60
N PRO A 163 -1.60 -10.06 -13.69
CA PRO A 163 -2.17 -8.90 -14.34
C PRO A 163 -2.56 -9.35 -15.75
N GLU A 164 -3.86 -9.46 -16.02
CA GLU A 164 -4.35 -9.61 -17.39
C GLU A 164 -3.71 -8.46 -18.17
N TYR A 165 -2.65 -8.78 -18.92
CA TYR A 165 -2.16 -7.90 -19.95
C TYR A 165 -3.37 -7.72 -20.85
N CYS A 166 -3.93 -6.51 -20.87
CA CYS A 166 -4.85 -6.16 -21.94
C CYS A 166 -4.05 -6.39 -23.23
N ASP A 167 -4.40 -7.45 -23.95
CA ASP A 167 -3.93 -7.68 -25.31
C ASP A 167 -4.57 -6.61 -26.19
N CYS A 168 -3.96 -5.42 -26.24
CA CYS A 168 -4.30 -4.37 -27.18
C CYS A 168 -3.05 -3.82 -27.89
#